data_AF-A0A2E7DB56-F1
#
_entry.id   AF-A0A2E7DB56-F1
#
_cell.length_a   1.000
_cell.length_b   1.000
_cell.length_c   1.000
_cell.angle_alpha   90.00
_cell.angle_beta   90.00
_cell.angle_gamma   90.00
#
_symmetry.space_group_name_H-M   'P 1'
#
loop_
_entity.id
_entity.type
_entity.pdbx_description
1 polymer ?
#
loop_
_entity_poly.entity_id
_entity_poly.type
_entity_poly.pdbx_seq_one_letter_code
_entity_poly.pdbx_strand_id
1 'polypeptide(L)'
;MWQICCLVIEAIHFDNCDKGQAMKDAASQIPEDAQQFRIRGGRKPIVVYIHEDTGTIYFQNCHVPHKFLASATPSYSCSIDDTQAVHVYRGQRQPKESLTIISDEGKAVLVDQGANYKVLRDKMKQLVPVEKPGYSRENPMMGAIYFGGALIGLALGVACTPKQSTDMTLGIFVTVGTTLGLASGHVLIWIADRYLKINLVRPLGYGIFAMCNGVVSAALLGSLVNWNTFVQGAILLLCGSGMAGFTYGVYQQRRISARQNRDKTVDDYGQSLGE
;
A
#
# COMPACT_ATOMS: atom_id res chain seq x y z
N MET A 1 -4.39 -7.75 15.45
CA MET A 1 -4.72 -6.33 15.24
C MET A 1 -5.36 -6.03 13.88
N TRP A 2 -5.02 -6.73 12.77
CA TRP A 2 -5.69 -6.56 11.46
C TRP A 2 -7.09 -7.18 11.33
N GLN A 3 -7.50 -8.07 12.25
CA GLN A 3 -8.84 -8.69 12.25
C GLN A 3 -9.96 -7.71 12.64
N ILE A 4 -9.66 -6.64 13.38
CA ILE A 4 -10.66 -5.65 13.80
C ILE A 4 -11.08 -4.78 12.60
N CYS A 5 -10.19 -4.52 11.64
CA CYS A 5 -10.56 -3.79 10.43
C CYS A 5 -11.46 -4.60 9.48
N CYS A 6 -11.38 -5.93 9.45
CA CYS A 6 -12.29 -6.74 8.63
C CYS A 6 -13.72 -6.78 9.19
N LEU A 7 -13.87 -6.78 10.52
CA LEU A 7 -15.18 -6.84 11.18
C LEU A 7 -15.95 -5.51 11.10
N VAL A 8 -15.25 -4.37 11.05
CA VAL A 8 -15.91 -3.06 10.87
C VAL A 8 -16.45 -2.86 9.44
N ILE A 9 -15.93 -3.59 8.45
CA ILE A 9 -16.40 -3.50 7.05
C ILE A 9 -17.77 -4.19 6.85
N GLU A 10 -18.15 -5.17 7.68
CA GLU A 10 -19.45 -5.83 7.58
C GLU A 10 -20.60 -5.08 8.27
N ALA A 11 -20.30 -4.10 9.13
CA ALA A 11 -21.29 -3.44 9.99
C ALA A 11 -21.74 -2.04 9.53
N ILE A 12 -21.40 -1.60 8.31
CA ILE A 12 -21.94 -0.35 7.76
C ILE A 12 -23.32 -0.65 7.18
N HIS A 13 -24.36 -0.39 7.98
CA HIS A 13 -25.75 -0.45 7.58
C HIS A 13 -26.01 0.50 6.40
N PHE A 14 -26.39 -0.08 5.27
CA PHE A 14 -26.81 0.65 4.08
C PHE A 14 -28.25 1.12 4.28
N ASP A 15 -28.44 2.34 4.80
CA ASP A 15 -29.74 3.01 4.71
C ASP A 15 -30.06 3.31 3.24
N ASN A 16 -31.12 2.66 2.77
CA ASN A 16 -31.66 2.69 1.41
C ASN A 16 -33.00 3.43 1.45
N CYS A 17 -33.05 4.68 0.99
CA CYS A 17 -34.25 5.23 0.33
C CYS A 17 -33.90 6.38 -0.63
N ASP A 18 -32.93 7.24 -0.33
CA ASP A 18 -32.57 8.37 -1.21
C ASP A 18 -31.50 8.06 -2.30
N LYS A 19 -30.92 6.87 -2.32
CA LYS A 19 -29.82 6.52 -3.26
C LYS A 19 -30.30 6.07 -4.65
N GLY A 20 -31.60 5.86 -4.84
CA GLY A 20 -32.17 5.36 -6.09
C GLY A 20 -32.13 6.39 -7.23
N GLN A 21 -32.33 7.67 -6.91
CA GLN A 21 -32.33 8.76 -7.89
C GLN A 21 -30.89 9.07 -8.38
N ALA A 22 -29.95 9.24 -7.43
CA ALA A 22 -28.55 9.50 -7.75
C ALA A 22 -27.87 8.38 -8.57
N MET A 23 -28.27 7.11 -8.38
CA MET A 23 -27.79 6.02 -9.23
C MET A 23 -28.32 6.10 -10.66
N LYS A 24 -29.56 6.57 -10.87
CA LYS A 24 -30.12 6.73 -12.21
C LYS A 24 -29.44 7.87 -12.95
N ASP A 25 -29.21 8.98 -12.26
CA ASP A 25 -28.54 10.15 -12.84
C ASP A 25 -27.09 9.81 -13.20
N ALA A 26 -26.36 9.10 -12.33
CA ALA A 26 -25.01 8.64 -12.63
C ALA A 26 -24.95 7.56 -13.74
N ALA A 27 -25.95 6.69 -13.83
CA ALA A 27 -26.02 5.68 -14.89
C ALA A 27 -26.32 6.29 -16.27
N SER A 28 -27.07 7.41 -16.33
CA SER A 28 -27.34 8.13 -17.57
C SER A 28 -26.11 8.79 -18.20
N GLN A 29 -25.01 8.91 -17.46
CA GLN A 29 -23.76 9.51 -17.94
C GLN A 29 -22.76 8.50 -18.49
N ILE A 30 -23.07 7.19 -18.46
CA ILE A 30 -22.16 6.16 -18.94
C ILE A 30 -22.40 5.95 -20.44
N PRO A 31 -21.38 6.14 -21.30
CA PRO A 31 -21.50 5.91 -22.73
C PRO A 31 -21.83 4.44 -23.05
N GLU A 32 -22.62 4.20 -24.09
CA GLU A 32 -23.10 2.85 -24.47
C GLU A 32 -21.97 1.91 -24.92
N ASP A 33 -20.85 2.47 -25.37
CA ASP A 33 -19.66 1.79 -25.86
C ASP A 33 -18.63 1.47 -24.75
N ALA A 34 -18.88 1.90 -23.51
CA ALA A 34 -17.98 1.62 -22.39
C ALA A 34 -17.89 0.11 -22.09
N GLN A 35 -16.67 -0.42 -21.98
CA GLN A 35 -16.44 -1.82 -21.62
C GLN A 35 -16.88 -2.08 -20.17
N GLN A 36 -17.83 -3.00 -19.99
CA GLN A 36 -18.39 -3.31 -18.69
C GLN A 36 -17.72 -4.54 -18.05
N PHE A 37 -17.20 -4.37 -16.85
CA PHE A 37 -16.63 -5.43 -16.01
C PHE A 37 -17.47 -5.61 -14.75
N ARG A 38 -18.25 -6.69 -14.71
CA ARG A 38 -19.05 -7.05 -13.53
C ARG A 38 -18.27 -8.00 -12.63
N ILE A 39 -18.06 -7.59 -11.39
CA ILE A 39 -17.34 -8.34 -10.35
C ILE A 39 -18.31 -8.64 -9.21
N ARG A 40 -18.27 -9.85 -8.65
CA ARG A 40 -19.05 -10.17 -7.46
C ARG A 40 -18.44 -9.45 -6.24
N GLY A 41 -19.14 -8.44 -5.72
CA GLY A 41 -18.85 -7.80 -4.43
C GLY A 41 -19.92 -8.17 -3.41
N GLY A 42 -19.52 -8.52 -2.19
CA GLY A 42 -20.40 -8.84 -1.05
C GLY A 42 -21.87 -9.16 -1.39
N ARG A 43 -22.77 -8.22 -1.09
CA ARG A 43 -24.22 -8.31 -1.39
C ARG A 43 -24.63 -7.71 -2.74
N LYS A 44 -23.83 -6.80 -3.33
CA LYS A 44 -24.13 -6.11 -4.59
C LYS A 44 -22.96 -6.24 -5.55
N PRO A 45 -23.20 -6.60 -6.83
CA PRO A 45 -22.12 -6.67 -7.80
C PRO A 45 -21.49 -5.29 -7.97
N ILE A 46 -20.16 -5.28 -7.94
CA ILE A 46 -19.37 -4.12 -8.30
C ILE A 46 -19.30 -4.10 -9.82
N VAL A 47 -19.56 -2.95 -10.42
CA VAL A 47 -19.50 -2.79 -11.87
C VAL A 47 -18.49 -1.70 -12.16
N VAL A 48 -17.53 -2.03 -13.01
CA VAL A 48 -16.51 -1.08 -13.50
C VAL A 48 -16.75 -0.89 -14.98
N TYR A 49 -16.89 0.35 -15.43
CA TYR A 49 -16.98 0.70 -16.83
C TYR A 49 -15.70 1.42 -17.22
N ILE A 50 -15.07 1.00 -18.31
CA ILE A 50 -13.90 1.67 -18.87
C ILE A 50 -14.30 2.22 -20.23
N HIS A 51 -14.24 3.54 -20.35
CA HIS A 51 -14.45 4.24 -21.60
C HIS A 51 -13.09 4.68 -22.15
N GLU A 52 -12.60 3.98 -23.18
CA GLU A 52 -11.24 4.17 -23.70
C GLU A 52 -11.09 5.52 -24.42
N ASP A 53 -12.11 5.94 -25.18
CA ASP A 53 -12.05 7.16 -25.99
C ASP A 53 -11.99 8.44 -25.15
N THR A 54 -12.66 8.48 -24.00
CA THR A 54 -12.57 9.61 -23.05
C THR A 54 -11.52 9.38 -21.97
N GLY A 55 -10.90 8.20 -21.94
CA GLY A 55 -10.00 7.79 -20.86
C GLY A 55 -10.64 7.89 -19.48
N THR A 56 -11.91 7.50 -19.31
CA THR A 56 -12.62 7.61 -18.01
C THR A 56 -13.02 6.25 -17.48
N ILE A 57 -12.84 6.04 -16.17
CA ILE A 57 -13.23 4.83 -15.46
C ILE A 57 -14.38 5.17 -14.52
N TYR A 58 -15.49 4.45 -14.65
CA TYR A 58 -16.64 4.57 -13.78
C TYR A 58 -16.76 3.34 -12.89
N PHE A 59 -17.00 3.57 -11.61
CA PHE A 59 -17.13 2.57 -10.56
C PHE A 59 -18.52 2.67 -9.95
N GLN A 60 -19.23 1.54 -9.88
CA GLN A 60 -20.53 1.45 -9.23
C GLN A 60 -20.49 0.47 -8.06
N ASN A 61 -21.13 0.86 -6.95
CA ASN A 61 -21.14 0.11 -5.69
C ASN A 61 -19.73 -0.19 -5.16
N CYS A 62 -18.76 0.69 -5.46
CA CYS A 62 -17.39 0.56 -4.97
C CYS A 62 -17.25 1.19 -3.59
N HIS A 63 -16.36 0.62 -2.79
CA HIS A 63 -15.93 1.24 -1.55
C HIS A 63 -14.82 2.25 -1.87
N VAL A 64 -15.03 3.52 -1.51
CA VAL A 64 -14.08 4.61 -1.77
C VAL A 64 -13.60 5.21 -0.44
N PRO A 65 -12.56 4.65 0.19
CA PRO A 65 -11.94 5.26 1.36
C PRO A 65 -11.35 6.64 1.03
N HIS A 66 -12.07 7.70 1.40
CA HIS A 66 -11.51 9.05 1.51
C HIS A 66 -10.75 9.18 2.83
N LYS A 67 -9.45 9.49 2.75
CA LYS A 67 -8.42 9.98 3.73
C LYS A 67 -8.55 9.79 5.26
N PHE A 68 -9.65 9.32 5.84
CA PHE A 68 -9.76 8.86 7.24
C PHE A 68 -11.01 8.02 7.54
N LEU A 69 -12.13 8.28 6.84
CA LEU A 69 -13.40 7.57 7.02
C LEU A 69 -13.87 7.03 5.68
N ALA A 70 -14.02 5.71 5.60
CA ALA A 70 -14.40 5.09 4.35
C ALA A 70 -15.90 5.26 4.12
N SER A 71 -16.25 6.07 3.12
CA SER A 71 -17.63 6.26 2.69
C SER A 71 -17.91 5.34 1.49
N ALA A 72 -19.05 4.65 1.53
CA ALA A 72 -19.53 3.90 0.39
C ALA A 72 -20.30 4.85 -0.54
N THR A 73 -19.67 5.28 -1.62
CA THR A 73 -20.34 6.05 -2.68
C THR A 73 -21.03 5.10 -3.66
N PRO A 74 -22.27 5.39 -4.09
CA PRO A 74 -22.99 4.55 -5.04
C PRO A 74 -22.33 4.54 -6.42
N SER A 75 -21.75 5.68 -6.82
CA SER A 75 -20.97 5.87 -8.03
C SER A 75 -19.73 6.68 -7.72
N TYR A 76 -18.66 6.39 -8.45
CA TYR A 76 -17.39 7.08 -8.39
C TYR A 76 -16.76 7.04 -9.79
N SER A 77 -16.18 8.12 -10.29
CA SER A 77 -15.55 8.15 -11.61
C SER A 77 -14.21 8.85 -11.53
N CYS A 78 -13.23 8.40 -12.30
CA CYS A 78 -11.96 9.10 -12.43
C CYS A 78 -11.40 8.97 -13.84
N SER A 79 -10.59 9.94 -14.25
CA SER A 79 -9.79 9.80 -15.46
C SER A 79 -8.70 8.73 -15.27
N ILE A 80 -8.37 8.01 -16.34
CA ILE A 80 -7.21 7.12 -16.41
C ILE A 80 -5.94 7.95 -16.16
N ASP A 81 -5.88 9.18 -16.67
CA ASP A 81 -4.75 10.09 -16.46
C ASP A 81 -4.64 10.54 -15.00
N ASP A 82 -5.76 10.63 -14.28
CA ASP A 82 -5.79 10.94 -12.85
C ASP A 82 -5.59 9.70 -11.98
N THR A 83 -5.48 8.52 -12.60
CA THR A 83 -5.15 7.30 -11.88
C THR A 83 -3.67 7.29 -11.56
N GLN A 84 -3.38 7.10 -10.28
CA GLN A 84 -2.06 7.32 -9.70
C GLN A 84 -1.33 6.01 -9.48
N ALA A 85 -2.06 4.98 -9.07
CA ALA A 85 -1.50 3.65 -8.84
C ALA A 85 -2.57 2.56 -8.97
N VAL A 86 -2.14 1.40 -9.45
CA VAL A 86 -2.92 0.18 -9.49
C VAL A 86 -2.14 -0.93 -8.78
N HIS A 87 -2.58 -1.31 -7.59
CA HIS A 87 -1.94 -2.34 -6.79
C HIS A 87 -2.75 -3.64 -6.79
N VAL A 88 -2.07 -4.77 -6.99
CA VAL A 88 -2.66 -6.09 -6.77
C VAL A 88 -2.12 -6.64 -5.45
N TYR A 89 -3.00 -6.83 -4.49
CA TYR A 89 -2.66 -7.43 -3.20
C TYR A 89 -3.17 -8.87 -3.14
N ARG A 90 -2.26 -9.80 -2.85
CA ARG A 90 -2.58 -11.19 -2.54
C ARG A 90 -2.14 -11.46 -1.11
N GLY A 91 -3.10 -11.44 -0.18
CA GLY A 91 -2.81 -11.70 1.23
C GLY A 91 -2.40 -13.17 1.42
N GLN A 92 -1.37 -13.43 2.23
CA GLN A 92 -0.95 -14.81 2.55
C GLN A 92 -2.09 -15.67 3.14
N ARG A 93 -3.02 -15.03 3.88
CA ARG A 93 -4.18 -15.66 4.51
C ARG A 93 -5.50 -15.40 3.78
N GLN A 94 -5.49 -14.58 2.73
CA GLN A 94 -6.68 -14.31 1.93
C GLN A 94 -6.56 -15.05 0.60
N PRO A 95 -7.41 -16.05 0.32
CA PRO A 95 -7.33 -16.80 -0.94
C PRO A 95 -7.66 -15.93 -2.16
N LYS A 96 -8.24 -14.75 -1.94
CA LYS A 96 -8.69 -13.82 -2.97
C LYS A 96 -7.66 -12.72 -3.18
N GLU A 97 -7.32 -12.45 -4.45
CA GLU A 97 -6.58 -11.24 -4.81
C GLU A 97 -7.48 -10.01 -4.62
N SER A 98 -6.89 -8.84 -4.43
CA SER A 98 -7.61 -7.57 -4.45
C SER A 98 -6.88 -6.58 -5.34
N LEU A 99 -7.63 -5.83 -6.13
CA LEU A 99 -7.18 -4.78 -7.03
C LEU A 99 -7.55 -3.45 -6.39
N THR A 100 -6.55 -2.67 -6.05
CA THR A 100 -6.69 -1.34 -5.51
C THR A 100 -6.32 -0.33 -6.58
N ILE A 101 -7.24 0.56 -6.93
CA ILE A 101 -7.04 1.64 -7.89
C ILE A 101 -7.07 2.94 -7.09
N ILE A 102 -6.00 3.72 -7.16
CA ILE A 102 -5.83 4.96 -6.43
C ILE A 102 -5.82 6.11 -7.42
N SER A 103 -6.56 7.16 -7.13
CA SER A 103 -6.65 8.41 -7.88
C SER A 103 -6.53 9.59 -6.91
N ASP A 104 -6.51 10.82 -7.43
CA ASP A 104 -6.50 12.03 -6.61
C ASP A 104 -7.77 12.21 -5.77
N GLU A 105 -8.90 11.75 -6.31
CA GLU A 105 -10.20 11.85 -5.67
C GLU A 105 -10.45 10.70 -4.69
N GLY A 106 -9.81 9.55 -4.83
CA GLY A 106 -10.10 8.45 -3.91
C GLY A 106 -9.40 7.15 -4.24
N LYS A 107 -9.94 6.07 -3.68
CA LYS A 107 -9.38 4.73 -3.81
C LYS A 107 -10.48 3.72 -4.00
N ALA A 108 -10.51 3.02 -5.12
CA ALA A 108 -11.43 1.90 -5.32
C ALA A 108 -10.73 0.58 -4.95
N VAL A 109 -11.37 -0.22 -4.10
CA VAL A 109 -10.89 -1.57 -3.75
C VAL A 109 -11.84 -2.63 -4.30
N LEU A 110 -11.32 -3.48 -5.17
CA LEU A 110 -12.04 -4.56 -5.84
C LEU A 110 -11.48 -5.90 -5.35
N VAL A 111 -12.32 -6.84 -4.95
CA VAL A 111 -11.88 -8.15 -4.44
C VAL A 111 -12.21 -9.25 -5.46
N ASP A 112 -11.25 -10.12 -5.74
CA ASP A 112 -11.30 -11.20 -6.74
C ASP A 112 -12.42 -12.20 -6.46
N GLN A 113 -13.32 -12.32 -7.44
CA GLN A 113 -14.40 -13.32 -7.42
C GLN A 113 -14.77 -13.88 -8.82
N GLY A 114 -13.96 -13.72 -9.88
CA GLY A 114 -14.36 -14.26 -11.19
C GLY A 114 -13.45 -13.97 -12.39
N ALA A 115 -13.79 -14.52 -13.55
CA ALA A 115 -13.02 -14.38 -14.80
C ALA A 115 -12.86 -12.90 -15.23
N ASN A 116 -13.93 -12.10 -15.10
CA ASN A 116 -13.92 -10.67 -15.44
C ASN A 116 -12.92 -9.86 -14.60
N TYR A 117 -12.62 -10.30 -13.38
CA TYR A 117 -11.64 -9.63 -12.53
C TYR A 117 -10.22 -9.72 -13.11
N LYS A 118 -9.84 -10.89 -13.67
CA LYS A 118 -8.52 -11.06 -14.30
C LYS A 118 -8.39 -10.16 -15.52
N VAL A 119 -9.41 -10.13 -16.38
CA VAL A 119 -9.43 -9.26 -17.57
C VAL A 119 -9.35 -7.78 -17.17
N LEU A 120 -10.15 -7.35 -16.19
CA LEU A 120 -10.10 -5.98 -15.68
C LEU A 120 -8.72 -5.64 -15.09
N ARG A 121 -8.15 -6.53 -14.27
CA ARG A 121 -6.83 -6.34 -13.67
C ARG A 121 -5.76 -6.16 -14.74
N ASP A 122 -5.77 -7.01 -15.75
CA ASP A 122 -4.77 -7.00 -16.81
C ASP A 122 -4.95 -5.75 -17.70
N LYS A 123 -6.19 -5.36 -18.01
CA LYS A 123 -6.51 -4.09 -18.69
C LYS A 123 -6.08 -2.86 -17.88
N MET A 124 -6.38 -2.82 -16.59
CA MET A 124 -5.95 -1.71 -15.71
C MET A 124 -4.43 -1.59 -15.59
N LYS A 125 -3.70 -2.70 -15.61
CA LYS A 125 -2.23 -2.69 -15.63
C LYS A 125 -1.67 -2.17 -16.94
N GLN A 126 -2.36 -2.40 -18.06
CA GLN A 126 -1.98 -1.84 -19.36
C GLN A 126 -2.24 -0.33 -19.39
N LEU A 127 -3.42 0.10 -18.91
CA LEU A 127 -3.82 1.52 -18.90
C LEU A 127 -3.00 2.37 -17.93
N VAL A 128 -2.62 1.81 -16.77
CA VAL A 128 -1.86 2.52 -15.73
C VAL A 128 -0.58 1.74 -15.40
N PRO A 129 0.42 1.75 -16.31
CA PRO A 129 1.58 0.88 -16.20
C PRO A 129 2.57 1.32 -15.11
N VAL A 130 2.51 2.57 -14.65
CA VAL A 130 3.47 3.16 -13.72
C VAL A 130 2.76 3.71 -12.48
N GLU A 131 3.13 3.21 -11.31
CA GLU A 131 2.81 3.88 -10.04
C GLU A 131 3.50 5.25 -10.02
N LYS A 132 2.71 6.32 -10.01
CA LYS A 132 3.25 7.69 -9.94
C LYS A 132 3.92 7.89 -8.57
N PRO A 133 5.14 8.47 -8.53
CA PRO A 133 5.76 8.90 -7.28
C PRO A 133 4.85 9.95 -6.62
N GLY A 134 4.55 9.81 -5.33
CA GLY A 134 3.48 10.58 -4.65
C GLY A 134 2.58 9.74 -3.74
N TYR A 135 2.53 8.42 -3.98
CA TYR A 135 1.57 7.49 -3.36
C TYR A 135 2.21 6.47 -2.42
N SER A 136 3.46 6.74 -2.06
CA SER A 136 4.23 6.01 -1.06
C SER A 136 3.45 5.77 0.25
N ARG A 137 2.62 6.73 0.67
CA ARG A 137 1.83 6.66 1.92
C ARG A 137 0.80 5.52 1.97
N GLU A 138 0.33 5.05 0.81
CA GLU A 138 -0.67 3.98 0.73
C GLU A 138 -0.06 2.60 0.53
N ASN A 139 1.26 2.54 0.35
CA ASN A 139 1.94 1.29 0.18
C ASN A 139 1.81 0.44 1.46
N PRO A 140 1.48 -0.87 1.36
CA PRO A 140 1.32 -1.73 2.53
C PRO A 140 2.57 -1.80 3.42
N MET A 141 3.75 -1.51 2.87
CA MET A 141 5.02 -1.46 3.62
C MET A 141 5.14 -0.22 4.52
N MET A 142 4.26 0.78 4.41
CA MET A 142 4.24 1.92 5.33
C MET A 142 4.01 1.51 6.78
N GLY A 143 3.22 0.46 7.00
CA GLY A 143 3.04 -0.10 8.34
C GLY A 143 4.36 -0.60 8.95
N ALA A 144 5.21 -1.24 8.13
CA ALA A 144 6.55 -1.65 8.57
C ALA A 144 7.44 -0.43 8.87
N ILE A 145 7.35 0.63 8.07
CA ILE A 145 8.12 1.87 8.30
C ILE A 145 7.73 2.54 9.60
N TYR A 146 6.43 2.68 9.88
CA TYR A 146 5.95 3.19 11.16
C TYR A 146 6.42 2.32 12.32
N PHE A 147 6.30 1.01 12.20
CA PHE A 147 6.76 0.09 13.23
C PHE A 147 8.28 0.22 13.47
N GLY A 148 9.10 0.27 12.41
CA GLY A 148 10.54 0.46 12.53
C GLY A 148 10.91 1.82 13.13
N GLY A 149 10.25 2.89 12.69
CA GLY A 149 10.42 4.23 13.26
C GLY A 149 10.08 4.27 14.75
N ALA A 150 8.97 3.65 15.16
CA ALA A 150 8.57 3.51 16.56
C ALA A 150 9.64 2.79 17.40
N LEU A 151 10.19 1.67 16.89
CA LEU A 151 11.22 0.91 17.58
C LEU A 151 12.53 1.68 17.75
N ILE A 152 12.98 2.36 16.68
CA ILE A 152 14.19 3.21 16.74
C ILE A 152 13.98 4.35 17.72
N GLY A 153 12.82 5.01 17.64
CA GLY A 153 12.44 6.08 18.56
C GLY A 153 12.38 5.63 20.01
N LEU A 154 11.83 4.44 20.28
CA LEU A 154 11.81 3.83 21.61
C LEU A 154 13.23 3.61 22.13
N ALA A 155 14.10 3.00 21.32
CA ALA A 155 15.48 2.72 21.71
C ALA A 155 16.26 4.01 22.03
N LEU A 156 16.06 5.07 21.24
CA LEU A 156 16.63 6.40 21.50
C LEU A 156 16.05 7.02 22.78
N GLY A 157 14.74 6.89 23.02
CA GLY A 157 14.12 7.34 24.27
C GLY A 157 14.75 6.68 25.50
N VAL A 158 14.93 5.36 25.46
CA VAL A 158 15.62 4.62 26.53
C VAL A 158 17.07 5.10 26.68
N ALA A 159 17.81 5.26 25.58
CA ALA A 159 19.21 5.67 25.61
C ALA A 159 19.42 7.10 26.14
N CYS A 160 18.48 8.01 25.88
CA CYS A 160 18.50 9.38 26.38
C CYS A 160 18.00 9.52 27.82
N THR A 161 17.44 8.46 28.41
CA THR A 161 16.92 8.50 29.77
C THR A 161 18.07 8.51 30.79
N PRO A 162 18.08 9.42 31.79
CA PRO A 162 19.10 9.42 32.83
C PRO A 162 19.09 8.12 33.66
N LYS A 163 20.27 7.58 33.97
CA LYS A 163 20.44 6.28 34.66
C LYS A 163 19.82 6.22 36.07
N GLN A 164 19.54 7.36 36.70
CA GLN A 164 18.94 7.45 38.04
C GLN A 164 17.53 8.07 38.01
N SER A 165 16.89 8.06 36.86
CA SER A 165 15.55 8.62 36.72
C SER A 165 14.49 7.67 37.25
N THR A 166 13.34 8.25 37.60
CA THR A 166 12.16 7.47 38.04
C THR A 166 11.54 6.72 36.86
N ASP A 167 10.77 5.66 37.13
CA ASP A 167 10.03 4.92 36.09
C ASP A 167 9.10 5.83 35.27
N MET A 168 8.54 6.86 35.91
CA MET A 168 7.73 7.89 35.24
C MET A 168 8.55 8.67 34.21
N THR A 169 9.77 9.07 34.56
CA THR A 169 10.68 9.76 33.64
C THR A 169 11.03 8.86 32.46
N LEU A 170 11.41 7.61 32.70
CA LEU A 170 11.66 6.63 31.64
C LEU A 170 10.45 6.48 30.71
N GLY A 171 9.25 6.35 31.27
CA GLY A 171 8.00 6.26 30.50
C GLY A 171 7.77 7.46 29.58
N ILE A 172 8.05 8.67 30.05
CA ILE A 172 7.95 9.91 29.25
C ILE A 172 8.94 9.88 28.09
N PHE A 173 10.22 9.59 28.36
CA PHE A 173 11.25 9.55 27.33
C PHE A 173 10.97 8.47 26.27
N VAL A 174 10.53 7.29 26.68
CA VAL A 174 10.11 6.21 25.76
C VAL A 174 8.94 6.66 24.89
N THR A 175 7.89 7.23 25.48
CA THR A 175 6.69 7.65 24.75
C THR A 175 7.03 8.74 23.74
N VAL A 176 7.76 9.77 24.16
CA VAL A 176 8.20 10.87 23.29
C VAL A 176 9.11 10.35 22.17
N GLY A 177 10.07 9.49 22.51
CA GLY A 177 10.96 8.86 21.54
C GLY A 177 10.19 8.08 20.49
N THR A 178 9.24 7.23 20.89
CA THR A 178 8.39 6.45 19.98
C THR A 178 7.56 7.36 19.05
N THR A 179 6.94 8.42 19.59
CA THR A 179 6.16 9.37 18.78
C THR A 179 7.03 10.11 17.76
N LEU A 180 8.21 10.57 18.16
CA LEU A 180 9.18 11.22 17.26
C LEU A 180 9.72 10.24 16.20
N GLY A 181 9.94 8.98 16.58
CA GLY A 181 10.34 7.92 15.65
C GLY A 181 9.27 7.65 14.57
N LEU A 182 8.00 7.59 14.96
CA LEU A 182 6.88 7.47 14.02
C LEU A 182 6.79 8.69 13.08
N ALA A 183 6.85 9.89 13.65
CA ALA A 183 6.77 11.14 12.89
C ALA A 183 7.94 11.29 11.91
N SER A 184 9.17 10.97 12.33
CA SER A 184 10.36 11.03 11.47
C SER A 184 10.29 10.04 10.32
N GLY A 185 9.81 8.81 10.53
CA GLY A 185 9.54 7.84 9.46
C GLY A 185 8.53 8.38 8.44
N HIS A 186 7.45 9.01 8.90
CA HIS A 186 6.46 9.65 8.03
C HIS A 186 7.07 10.79 7.20
N VAL A 187 7.80 11.69 7.85
CA VAL A 187 8.44 12.85 7.22
C VAL A 187 9.48 12.40 6.21
N LEU A 188 10.28 11.38 6.52
CA LEU A 188 11.32 10.86 5.64
C LEU A 188 10.73 10.30 4.34
N ILE A 189 9.65 9.52 4.44
CA ILE A 189 8.94 9.04 3.24
C ILE A 189 8.32 10.21 2.48
N TRP A 190 7.69 11.16 3.17
CA TRP A 190 7.12 12.33 2.51
C TRP A 190 8.17 13.16 1.75
N ILE A 191 9.35 13.37 2.34
CA ILE A 191 10.46 14.09 1.69
C ILE A 191 10.97 13.30 0.48
N ALA A 192 11.22 12.00 0.64
CA ALA A 192 11.73 11.15 -0.45
C ALA A 192 10.77 11.10 -1.63
N ASP A 193 9.47 11.02 -1.34
CA ASP A 193 8.40 10.95 -2.31
C ASP A 193 8.20 12.31 -3.02
N ARG A 194 8.16 13.41 -2.26
CA ARG A 194 7.89 14.76 -2.79
C ARG A 194 9.08 15.37 -3.53
N TYR A 195 10.29 15.26 -2.99
CA TYR A 195 11.46 15.97 -3.51
C TYR A 195 12.36 15.09 -4.37
N LEU A 196 12.57 13.84 -3.96
CA LEU A 196 13.48 12.94 -4.69
C LEU A 196 12.76 12.18 -5.80
N LYS A 197 11.42 12.10 -5.76
CA LYS A 197 10.61 11.26 -6.65
C LYS A 197 11.08 9.78 -6.65
N ILE A 198 11.62 9.33 -5.52
CA ILE A 198 12.11 7.96 -5.33
C ILE A 198 11.10 7.21 -4.44
N ASN A 199 10.64 6.04 -4.90
CA ASN A 199 9.80 5.14 -4.12
C ASN A 199 10.61 4.42 -3.03
N LEU A 200 11.01 5.15 -1.98
CA LEU A 200 11.84 4.65 -0.88
C LEU A 200 11.11 3.67 0.03
N VAL A 201 9.77 3.59 -0.06
CA VAL A 201 8.96 2.76 0.82
C VAL A 201 9.27 1.28 0.70
N ARG A 202 9.45 0.77 -0.52
CA ARG A 202 9.77 -0.65 -0.74
C ARG A 202 11.13 -1.02 -0.12
N PRO A 203 12.25 -0.35 -0.45
CA PRO A 203 13.55 -0.69 0.13
C PRO A 203 13.60 -0.50 1.65
N LEU A 204 13.03 0.58 2.19
CA LEU A 204 12.96 0.75 3.65
C LEU A 204 12.08 -0.32 4.32
N GLY A 205 10.92 -0.63 3.73
CA GLY A 205 10.02 -1.65 4.24
C GLY A 205 10.67 -3.02 4.31
N TYR A 206 11.35 -3.46 3.24
CA TYR A 206 12.10 -4.72 3.24
C TYR A 206 13.27 -4.70 4.22
N GLY A 207 13.98 -3.56 4.33
CA GLY A 207 15.05 -3.39 5.32
C GLY A 207 14.54 -3.57 6.75
N ILE A 208 13.48 -2.89 7.13
CA ILE A 208 12.89 -2.99 8.48
C ILE A 208 12.35 -4.39 8.73
N PHE A 209 11.65 -4.98 7.76
CA PHE A 209 11.17 -6.35 7.89
C PHE A 209 12.32 -7.35 8.12
N ALA A 210 13.42 -7.20 7.38
CA ALA A 210 14.61 -8.01 7.57
C ALA A 210 15.26 -7.78 8.94
N MET A 211 15.35 -6.52 9.42
CA MET A 211 15.82 -6.22 10.78
C MET A 211 14.97 -6.93 11.84
N CYS A 212 13.63 -6.91 11.72
CA CYS A 212 12.75 -7.60 12.65
C CYS A 212 13.01 -9.10 12.68
N ASN A 213 13.23 -9.72 11.51
CA ASN A 213 13.62 -11.13 11.44
C ASN A 213 15.01 -11.34 12.09
N GLY A 214 15.95 -10.41 11.90
CA GLY A 214 17.24 -10.40 12.57
C GLY A 214 17.13 -10.36 14.10
N VAL A 215 16.22 -9.56 14.66
CA VAL A 215 15.94 -9.55 16.12
C VAL A 215 15.44 -10.91 16.58
N VAL A 216 14.47 -11.49 15.86
CA VAL A 216 13.91 -12.79 16.22
C VAL A 216 14.97 -13.89 16.17
N SER A 217 15.76 -13.92 15.09
CA SER A 217 16.89 -14.85 14.96
C SER A 217 17.93 -14.65 16.05
N ALA A 218 18.29 -13.41 16.38
CA ALA A 218 19.20 -13.13 17.48
C ALA A 218 18.63 -13.66 18.80
N ALA A 219 17.38 -13.33 19.15
CA ALA A 219 16.74 -13.77 20.38
C ALA A 219 16.71 -15.30 20.52
N LEU A 220 16.45 -16.03 19.43
CA LEU A 220 16.48 -17.49 19.40
C LEU A 220 17.88 -18.06 19.62
N LEU A 221 18.91 -17.37 19.11
CA LEU A 221 20.31 -17.76 19.30
C LEU A 221 20.88 -17.33 20.66
N GLY A 222 20.22 -16.39 21.36
CA GLY A 222 20.72 -15.80 22.61
C GLY A 222 20.93 -16.79 23.75
N SER A 223 20.19 -17.90 23.78
CA SER A 223 20.40 -18.97 24.76
C SER A 223 21.69 -19.77 24.54
N LEU A 224 22.33 -19.63 23.37
CA LEU A 224 23.51 -20.41 22.98
C LEU A 224 24.83 -19.63 23.17
N VAL A 225 24.76 -18.32 23.46
CA VAL A 225 25.95 -17.45 23.47
C VAL A 225 26.00 -16.62 24.74
N ASN A 226 27.22 -16.35 25.22
CA ASN A 226 27.43 -15.44 26.34
C ASN A 226 26.88 -14.05 26.02
N TRP A 227 26.37 -13.35 27.04
CA TRP A 227 25.69 -12.06 26.91
C TRP A 227 26.48 -11.02 26.09
N ASN A 228 27.79 -10.93 26.28
CA ASN A 228 28.63 -9.97 25.55
C ASN A 228 28.70 -10.29 24.04
N THR A 229 28.91 -11.55 23.70
CA THR A 229 28.93 -12.04 22.30
C THR A 229 27.54 -11.96 21.68
N PHE A 230 26.50 -12.19 22.47
CA PHE A 230 25.12 -12.04 22.06
C PHE A 230 24.79 -10.60 21.66
N VAL A 231 25.16 -9.60 22.48
CA VAL A 231 24.88 -8.19 22.16
C VAL A 231 25.60 -7.77 20.88
N GLN A 232 26.88 -8.12 20.71
CA GLN A 232 27.63 -7.82 19.49
C GLN A 232 27.06 -8.55 18.27
N GLY A 233 26.73 -9.84 18.41
CA GLY A 233 26.13 -10.65 17.36
C GLY A 233 24.74 -10.16 16.97
N ALA A 234 23.92 -9.72 17.93
CA ALA A 234 22.60 -9.15 17.69
C ALA A 234 22.69 -7.84 16.90
N ILE A 235 23.64 -6.95 17.24
CA ILE A 235 23.86 -5.71 16.49
C ILE A 235 24.29 -6.01 15.05
N LEU A 236 25.24 -6.93 14.85
CA LEU A 236 25.69 -7.31 13.51
C LEU A 236 24.58 -7.97 12.70
N LEU A 237 23.79 -8.86 13.30
CA LEU A 237 22.64 -9.48 12.64
C LEU A 237 21.57 -8.44 12.29
N LEU A 238 21.30 -7.48 13.17
CA LEU A 238 20.36 -6.40 12.93
C LEU A 238 20.80 -5.53 11.75
N CYS A 239 22.02 -5.00 11.80
CA CYS A 239 22.55 -4.15 10.75
C CYS A 239 22.69 -4.92 9.42
N GLY A 240 23.22 -6.14 9.48
CA GLY A 240 23.42 -6.99 8.30
C GLY A 240 22.12 -7.37 7.61
N SER A 241 21.13 -7.86 8.38
CA SER A 241 19.81 -8.19 7.84
C SER A 241 19.09 -6.96 7.29
N GLY A 242 19.16 -5.83 7.98
CA GLY A 242 18.58 -4.57 7.52
C GLY A 242 19.16 -4.10 6.19
N MET A 243 20.49 -4.08 6.06
CA MET A 243 21.16 -3.73 4.80
C MET A 243 20.82 -4.72 3.68
N ALA A 244 20.79 -6.02 3.96
CA ALA A 244 20.43 -7.04 2.99
C ALA A 244 18.97 -6.90 2.52
N GLY A 245 18.03 -6.62 3.43
CA GLY A 245 16.64 -6.34 3.10
C GLY A 245 16.49 -5.08 2.26
N PHE A 246 17.23 -4.03 2.59
CA PHE A 246 17.23 -2.78 1.84
C PHE A 246 17.74 -2.98 0.41
N THR A 247 18.90 -3.61 0.24
CA THR A 247 19.48 -3.89 -1.09
C THR A 247 18.58 -4.80 -1.92
N TYR A 248 17.94 -5.80 -1.30
CA TYR A 248 16.94 -6.63 -1.95
C TYR A 248 15.73 -5.82 -2.44
N GLY A 249 15.24 -4.88 -1.62
CA GLY A 249 14.15 -3.99 -2.02
C GLY A 249 14.50 -3.07 -3.18
N VAL A 250 15.73 -2.53 -3.20
CA VAL A 250 16.26 -1.76 -4.35
C VAL A 250 16.32 -2.63 -5.59
N TYR A 251 16.83 -3.86 -5.47
CA TYR A 251 16.91 -4.81 -6.58
C TYR A 251 15.53 -5.14 -7.16
N GLN A 252 14.54 -5.44 -6.29
CA GLN A 252 13.16 -5.71 -6.71
C GLN A 252 12.54 -4.51 -7.43
N GLN A 253 12.75 -3.30 -6.92
CA GLN A 253 12.25 -2.08 -7.54
C GLN A 253 12.86 -1.87 -8.95
N ARG A 254 14.17 -2.07 -9.10
CA ARG A 254 14.85 -1.99 -10.41
C ARG A 254 14.32 -3.04 -11.38
N ARG A 255 14.11 -4.28 -10.92
CA ARG A 255 13.59 -5.37 -11.76
C ARG A 255 12.19 -5.08 -12.29
N ILE A 256 11.32 -4.49 -11.46
CA ILE A 256 9.96 -4.10 -11.85
C ILE A 256 10.03 -2.97 -12.89
N SER A 257 10.85 -1.95 -12.64
CA SER A 257 11.05 -0.84 -13.57
C SER A 257 11.60 -1.30 -14.93
N ALA A 258 12.54 -2.26 -14.92
CA ALA A 258 13.14 -2.80 -16.15
C ALA A 258 12.13 -3.62 -16.99
N ARG A 259 11.25 -4.40 -16.34
CA ARG A 259 10.18 -5.13 -17.05
C ARG A 259 9.23 -4.17 -17.74
N GLN A 260 8.82 -3.11 -17.03
CA GLN A 260 7.92 -2.09 -17.55
C GLN A 260 8.51 -1.34 -18.75
N ASN A 261 9.80 -1.00 -18.71
CA ASN A 261 10.46 -0.35 -19.85
C ASN A 261 10.52 -1.28 -21.07
N ARG A 262 10.72 -2.59 -20.87
CA ARG A 262 10.76 -3.55 -21.96
C ARG A 262 9.41 -3.68 -22.67
N ASP A 263 8.32 -3.72 -21.90
CA ASP A 263 6.97 -3.84 -22.45
C ASP A 263 6.62 -2.62 -23.31
N LYS A 264 6.93 -1.41 -22.84
CA LYS A 264 6.76 -0.17 -23.63
C LYS A 264 7.52 -0.19 -24.96
N THR A 265 8.78 -0.65 -24.94
CA THR A 265 9.59 -0.72 -26.17
C THR A 265 8.98 -1.69 -27.18
N VAL A 266 8.40 -2.81 -26.72
CA VAL A 266 7.75 -3.78 -27.62
C VAL A 266 6.50 -3.18 -28.26
N ASP A 267 5.70 -2.42 -27.50
CA ASP A 267 4.51 -1.76 -28.02
C ASP A 267 4.85 -0.68 -29.07
N ASP A 268 5.89 0.13 -28.82
CA ASP A 268 6.35 1.16 -29.77
C ASP A 268 6.85 0.53 -31.10
N TYR A 269 7.61 -0.58 -31.03
CA TYR A 269 8.05 -1.31 -32.22
C TYR A 269 6.88 -1.94 -32.97
N GLY A 270 5.87 -2.45 -32.26
CA GLY A 270 4.67 -3.02 -32.85
C GLY A 270 3.85 -2.00 -33.65
N GLN A 271 3.76 -0.75 -33.17
CA GLN A 271 3.10 0.33 -33.90
C GLN A 271 3.88 0.75 -35.15
N SER A 272 5.21 0.84 -35.09
CA SER A 272 6.03 1.27 -36.24
C SER A 272 6.06 0.32 -37.44
N LEU A 273 5.65 -0.94 -37.25
CA LEU A 273 5.59 -1.96 -38.32
C LEU A 273 4.19 -2.09 -38.95
N GLY A 274 3.18 -1.40 -38.39
CA GLY A 274 1.81 -1.40 -38.87
C GLY A 274 1.46 -0.23 -39.81
N GLU A 275 2.39 0.69 -40.03
CA GLU A 275 2.32 1.79 -41.01
C GLU A 275 3.13 1.45 -42.28
#